data_AF-K2QBY4-F1
#
_entry.id   AF-K2QBY4-F1
#
_cell.length_a   1.000
_cell.length_b   1.000
_cell.length_c   1.000
_cell.angle_alpha   90.00
_cell.angle_beta   90.00
_cell.angle_gamma   90.00
#
_symmetry.space_group_name_H-M   'P 1'
#
loop_
_entity.id
_entity.type
_entity.pdbx_description
1 polymer ?
#
loop_
_entity_poly.entity_id
_entity_poly.type
_entity_poly.pdbx_seq_one_letter_code
_entity_poly.pdbx_strand_id
1 'polypeptide(L)' 'MAESKPQASEDIDFAPPSANASPAEYEAWKVKKITHALKQCEDRESMIPAAEVWERFGFER' A
#
# COMPACT_ATOMS: atom_id res chain seq x y z
N MET A 1 23.57 -3.74 -14.61
CA MET A 1 23.39 -2.95 -13.39
C MET A 1 22.14 -3.47 -12.72
N ALA A 2 22.27 -4.28 -11.66
CA ALA A 2 21.14 -4.75 -10.89
C ALA A 2 20.85 -3.69 -9.83
N GLU A 3 19.83 -2.87 -10.05
CA GLU A 3 19.43 -1.84 -9.10
C GLU A 3 18.71 -2.53 -7.94
N SER A 4 19.36 -2.49 -6.78
CA SER A 4 18.85 -3.04 -5.53
C SER A 4 17.59 -2.31 -5.13
N LYS A 5 16.46 -3.00 -5.29
CA LYS A 5 15.15 -2.66 -4.74
C LYS A 5 15.28 -2.16 -3.29
N PRO A 6 14.78 -0.96 -2.93
CA PRO A 6 14.78 -0.54 -1.54
C PRO A 6 13.84 -1.46 -0.75
N GLN A 7 14.49 -2.29 0.06
CA GLN A 7 13.90 -3.20 1.03
C GLN A 7 13.66 -2.41 2.32
N ALA A 8 12.42 -1.96 2.55
CA ALA A 8 11.87 -1.68 3.89
C ALA A 8 10.37 -1.30 3.81
N SER A 9 9.55 -2.09 3.13
CA SER A 9 8.13 -2.10 3.48
C SER A 9 8.00 -2.98 4.72
N GLU A 10 7.89 -2.38 5.90
CA GLU A 10 7.37 -3.09 7.08
C GLU A 10 6.20 -3.96 6.62
N ASP A 11 6.25 -5.25 6.94
CA ASP A 11 5.27 -6.27 6.58
C ASP A 11 3.93 -5.95 7.28
N ILE A 12 3.24 -4.93 6.79
CA ILE A 12 1.86 -4.69 7.14
C ILE A 12 1.07 -5.56 6.18
N ASP A 13 0.48 -6.63 6.72
CA ASP A 13 -0.56 -7.37 6.03
C ASP A 13 -1.73 -6.42 5.71
N PHE A 14 -1.71 -5.88 4.50
CA PHE A 14 -2.72 -4.95 3.98
C PHE A 14 -3.97 -5.67 3.49
N ALA A 15 -4.02 -6.99 3.62
CA ALA A 15 -5.22 -7.75 3.41
C ALA A 15 -6.28 -7.24 4.40
N PRO A 16 -7.52 -7.01 3.93
CA PRO A 16 -8.59 -6.70 4.85
C PRO A 16 -8.75 -7.86 5.85
N PRO A 17 -9.12 -7.55 7.10
CA PRO A 17 -9.45 -8.60 8.06
C PRO A 17 -10.62 -9.44 7.51
N SER A 18 -10.78 -10.66 8.03
CA SER A 18 -11.78 -11.61 7.53
C SER A 18 -13.19 -11.00 7.45
N ALA A 19 -14.06 -11.53 6.59
CA ALA A 19 -15.44 -11.05 6.48
C ALA A 19 -16.26 -11.14 7.79
N ASN A 20 -15.77 -11.92 8.77
CA ASN A 20 -16.36 -12.07 10.10
C ASN A 20 -15.71 -11.18 11.16
N ALA A 21 -14.75 -10.32 10.79
CA ALA A 21 -14.10 -9.41 11.72
C ALA A 21 -15.14 -8.48 12.34
N SER A 22 -14.98 -8.21 13.63
CA SER A 22 -15.81 -7.23 14.30
C SER A 22 -15.61 -5.84 13.69
N PRO A 23 -16.62 -4.95 13.79
CA PRO A 23 -16.47 -3.57 13.34
C PRO A 23 -15.25 -2.88 13.96
N ALA A 24 -14.95 -3.14 15.23
CA ALA A 24 -13.81 -2.55 15.92
C ALA A 24 -12.46 -2.99 15.33
N GLU A 25 -12.32 -4.28 14.98
CA GLU A 25 -11.12 -4.80 14.33
C GLU A 25 -10.93 -4.20 12.93
N TYR A 26 -12.01 -4.05 12.18
CA TYR A 26 -11.97 -3.43 10.86
C TYR A 26 -11.56 -1.95 10.93
N GLU A 27 -12.11 -1.19 11.89
CA GLU A 27 -11.72 0.21 12.11
C GLU A 27 -10.26 0.33 12.52
N ALA A 28 -9.76 -0.52 13.43
CA ALA A 28 -8.36 -0.52 13.83
C ALA A 28 -7.42 -0.81 12.63
N TRP A 29 -7.79 -1.78 11.78
CA TRP A 29 -7.05 -2.07 10.56
C TRP A 29 -7.06 -0.89 9.57
N LYS A 30 -8.22 -0.25 9.36
CA LYS A 30 -8.32 0.93 8.48
C LYS A 30 -7.41 2.04 8.93
N VAL A 31 -7.44 2.39 10.22
CA VAL A 31 -6.60 3.46 10.78
C VAL A 31 -5.13 3.13 10.53
N LYS A 32 -4.69 1.91 10.85
CA LYS A 32 -3.31 1.47 10.61
C LYS A 32 -2.92 1.58 9.12
N LYS A 33 -3.78 1.11 8.22
CA LYS A 33 -3.56 1.13 6.76
C LYS A 33 -3.47 2.56 6.21
N ILE A 34 -4.39 3.44 6.62
CA ILE A 34 -4.42 4.84 6.17
C ILE A 34 -3.21 5.60 6.71
N THR A 35 -2.88 5.46 8.00
CA THR A 35 -1.70 6.14 8.57
C THR A 35 -0.41 5.70 7.89
N HIS A 36 -0.28 4.42 7.54
CA HIS A 36 0.89 3.96 6.80
C HIS A 36 0.93 4.55 5.37
N ALA A 37 -0.18 4.50 4.63
CA ALA A 37 -0.24 5.08 3.29
C ALA A 37 0.06 6.59 3.29
N LEU A 38 -0.42 7.33 4.30
CA LEU A 38 -0.10 8.76 4.44
C LEU A 38 1.40 9.01 4.63
N LYS A 39 2.09 8.19 5.44
CA LYS A 39 3.55 8.28 5.60
C LYS A 39 4.28 7.96 4.29
N GLN A 40 3.83 6.97 3.53
CA GLN A 40 4.42 6.65 2.23
C GLN A 40 4.26 7.81 1.24
N CYS A 41 3.16 8.58 1.31
CA CYS A 41 2.99 9.77 0.47
C CYS A 41 3.97 10.91 0.81
N GLU A 42 4.57 10.92 2.01
CA GLU A 42 5.61 11.89 2.36
C GLU A 42 6.93 11.60 1.61
N ASP A 43 7.16 10.34 1.25
CA ASP A 43 8.30 9.90 0.45
C ASP A 43 7.88 9.57 -0.99
N ARG A 44 8.12 10.54 -1.88
CA ARG A 44 7.78 10.41 -3.30
C ARG A 44 8.51 9.25 -3.99
N GLU A 45 9.70 8.87 -3.52
CA GLU A 45 10.45 7.74 -4.11
C GLU A 45 9.83 6.39 -3.73
N SER A 46 9.04 6.34 -2.66
CA SER A 46 8.26 5.17 -2.23
C SER A 46 6.92 5.01 -2.95
N MET A 47 6.52 5.95 -3.81
CA MET A 47 5.26 5.89 -4.57
C MET A 47 5.45 5.30 -5.96
N ILE A 48 4.50 4.46 -6.40
CA ILE A 48 4.48 3.92 -7.76
C ILE A 48 3.96 5.01 -8.73
N PRO A 49 4.69 5.32 -9.82
CA PRO A 49 4.23 6.27 -10.83
C PRO A 49 2.89 5.90 -11.45
N ALA A 50 2.07 6.91 -11.78
CA ALA A 50 0.75 6.68 -12.37
C ALA A 50 0.80 5.86 -13.67
N ALA A 51 1.79 6.09 -14.53
CA ALA A 51 1.98 5.33 -15.76
C ALA A 51 2.15 3.83 -15.49
N GLU A 52 2.98 3.47 -14.50
CA GLU A 52 3.22 2.08 -14.10
C GLU A 52 1.97 1.45 -13.46
N VAL A 53 1.21 2.23 -12.69
CA VAL A 53 -0.09 1.76 -12.16
C VAL A 53 -1.04 1.44 -13.31
N TRP A 54 -1.16 2.33 -14.28
CA TRP A 54 -2.13 2.17 -15.37
C TRP A 54 -1.80 0.97 -16.26
N GLU A 55 -0.52 0.79 -16.59
CA GLU A 55 -0.04 -0.38 -17.33
C GLU A 55 -0.34 -1.69 -16.59
N ARG A 56 -0.06 -1.75 -15.28
CA ARG A 56 -0.32 -2.97 -14.47
C ARG A 56 -1.78 -3.39 -14.44
N PHE A 57 -2.69 -2.44 -14.56
CA PHE A 57 -4.13 -2.70 -14.52
C PHE A 57 -4.78 -2.70 -15.92
N GLY A 58 -4.02 -2.55 -17.01
CA GLY A 58 -4.55 -2.52 -18.38
C GLY A 58 -5.40 -1.27 -18.68
N PHE A 59 -5.08 -0.15 -18.03
CA PHE A 59 -5.74 1.13 -18.19
C PHE A 59 -4.85 2.17 -18.90
N GLU A 60 -3.77 1.75 -19.55
CA GLU A 60 -2.98 2.63 -20.41
C GLU A 60 -3.89 3.30 -21.47
N ARG A 61 -3.80 4.63 -21.58
CA ARG A 61 -4.53 5.43 -22.56
C ARG A 61 -3.59 5.95 -23.62
#